data_AF-A0A351IRM4-F1
#
_entry.id   AF-A0A351IRM4-F1
#
_cell.length_a   1.000
_cell.length_b   1.000
_cell.length_c   1.000
_cell.angle_alpha   90.00
_cell.angle_beta   90.00
_cell.angle_gamma   90.00
#
_symmetry.space_group_name_H-M   'P 1'
#
loop_
_entity.id
_entity.type
_entity.pdbx_description
1 polymer ?
#
loop_
_entity_poly.entity_id
_entity_poly.type
_entity_poly.pdbx_seq_one_letter_code
_entity_poly.pdbx_strand_id
1 'polypeptide(L)'
;MALESKEGGSHQEWKDEIGSRVESVARFLQKYFEMSFKDRPTYDAMTDLHLSAGGPEVIEKLRQGTGTIFELKTLYKNGTPIQIYVVFSSEGRGNNLDVYFYNKALADYLHSIEGTDSEEE
;
A
#
# COMPACT_ATOMS: atom_id res chain seq x y z
N MET A 1 15.42 40.86 16.76
CA MET A 1 16.15 40.13 15.69
C MET A 1 15.34 38.89 15.38
N ALA A 2 14.77 38.83 14.18
CA ALA A 2 14.03 37.69 13.68
C ALA A 2 15.01 36.58 13.28
N LEU A 3 14.74 35.36 13.70
CA LEU A 3 15.30 34.16 13.09
C LEU A 3 14.16 33.51 12.31
N GLU A 4 14.03 33.93 11.05
CA GLU A 4 13.30 33.18 10.04
C GLU A 4 14.04 31.86 9.81
N SER A 5 13.52 30.77 10.37
CA SER A 5 13.99 29.43 10.04
C SER A 5 13.57 29.12 8.60
N LYS A 6 14.50 29.34 7.66
CA LYS A 6 14.46 28.69 6.35
C LYS A 6 14.75 27.19 6.51
N GLU A 7 13.76 26.43 6.96
CA GLU A 7 13.78 24.98 6.79
C GLU A 7 12.90 24.60 5.59
N GLY A 8 13.43 24.87 4.40
CA GLY A 8 12.94 24.29 3.15
C GLY A 8 13.52 22.88 2.90
N GLY A 9 13.74 22.11 3.96
CA GLY A 9 14.21 20.73 3.87
C GLY A 9 13.01 19.80 3.78
N SER A 10 12.86 19.07 2.67
CA SER A 10 11.76 18.12 2.52
C SER A 10 11.85 17.03 3.60
N HIS A 11 11.02 17.11 4.62
CA HIS A 11 10.97 16.15 5.72
C HIS A 11 10.32 14.86 5.23
N GLN A 12 11.03 13.74 5.37
CA GLN A 12 10.53 12.41 5.05
C GLN A 12 10.47 11.58 6.32
N GLU A 13 9.31 11.00 6.61
CA GLU A 13 9.09 10.17 7.80
C GLU A 13 8.24 8.94 7.49
N TRP A 14 8.65 7.80 8.05
CA TRP A 14 7.85 6.58 8.04
C TRP A 14 6.89 6.60 9.22
N LYS A 15 5.61 6.33 8.97
CA LYS A 15 4.59 6.16 10.01
C LYS A 15 3.98 4.78 9.92
N ASP A 16 3.84 4.12 11.06
CA ASP A 16 3.04 2.91 11.20
C ASP A 16 1.56 3.26 11.05
N GLU A 17 0.86 2.48 10.25
CA GLU A 17 -0.57 2.64 10.00
C GLU A 17 -1.34 1.48 10.64
N ILE A 18 -2.48 1.81 11.24
CA ILE A 18 -3.34 0.85 11.94
C ILE A 18 -4.82 1.07 11.58
N GLY A 19 -5.67 0.11 11.95
CA GLY A 19 -7.12 0.22 11.79
C GLY A 19 -7.56 0.29 10.32
N SER A 20 -8.38 1.28 9.97
CA SER A 20 -9.09 1.35 8.69
C SER A 20 -8.18 1.39 7.45
N ARG A 21 -6.94 1.88 7.58
CA ARG A 21 -5.96 1.85 6.48
C ARG A 21 -5.44 0.45 6.19
N VAL A 22 -5.28 -0.39 7.22
CA VAL A 22 -4.90 -1.80 7.07
C VAL A 22 -5.98 -2.54 6.28
N GLU A 23 -7.25 -2.34 6.65
CA GLU A 23 -8.39 -2.95 5.96
C GLU A 23 -8.50 -2.47 4.50
N SER A 24 -8.32 -1.17 4.27
CA SER A 24 -8.39 -0.58 2.93
C SER A 24 -7.31 -1.10 2.00
N VAL A 25 -6.07 -1.21 2.49
CA VAL A 25 -4.94 -1.78 1.73
C VAL A 25 -5.17 -3.26 1.42
N ALA A 26 -5.62 -4.05 2.40
CA ALA A 26 -5.93 -5.46 2.19
C ALA A 26 -7.00 -5.61 1.10
N ARG A 27 -8.06 -4.80 1.16
CA ARG A 27 -9.16 -4.82 0.19
C ARG A 27 -8.72 -4.39 -1.21
N PHE A 28 -7.87 -3.37 -1.31
CA PHE A 28 -7.32 -2.90 -2.58
C PHE A 28 -6.49 -4.01 -3.25
N LEU A 29 -5.59 -4.65 -2.50
CA LEU A 29 -4.79 -5.75 -3.01
C LEU A 29 -5.62 -6.97 -3.37
N GLN A 30 -6.60 -7.32 -2.55
CA GLN A 30 -7.56 -8.38 -2.86
C GLN A 30 -8.23 -8.12 -4.21
N LYS A 31 -8.84 -6.93 -4.40
CA LYS A 31 -9.47 -6.55 -5.68
C LYS A 31 -8.49 -6.62 -6.84
N TYR A 32 -7.27 -6.10 -6.67
CA TYR A 32 -6.22 -6.17 -7.69
C TYR A 32 -5.86 -7.61 -8.09
N PHE A 33 -5.77 -8.51 -7.11
CA PHE A 33 -5.46 -9.92 -7.34
C PHE A 33 -6.65 -10.73 -7.89
N GLU A 34 -7.88 -10.33 -7.60
CA GLU A 34 -9.11 -10.91 -8.16
C GLU A 34 -9.36 -10.47 -9.61
N MET A 35 -8.92 -9.28 -10.01
CA MET A 35 -9.06 -8.80 -11.38
C MET A 35 -8.39 -9.74 -12.39
N SER A 36 -9.10 -10.00 -13.48
CA SER A 36 -8.55 -10.70 -14.64
C SER A 36 -7.38 -9.92 -15.22
N PHE A 37 -6.40 -10.62 -15.81
CA PHE A 37 -5.22 -9.99 -16.42
C PHE A 37 -5.54 -8.88 -17.46
N LYS A 38 -6.73 -8.94 -18.08
CA LYS A 38 -7.19 -7.94 -19.06
C LYS A 38 -7.69 -6.64 -18.44
N ASP A 39 -8.21 -6.72 -17.21
CA ASP A 39 -8.82 -5.60 -16.48
C ASP A 39 -7.91 -5.07 -15.37
N ARG A 40 -6.84 -5.82 -15.06
CA ARG A 40 -5.87 -5.45 -14.05
C ARG A 40 -5.09 -4.21 -14.51
N PRO A 41 -5.03 -3.15 -13.68
CA PRO A 41 -4.21 -1.99 -14.01
C PRO A 41 -2.77 -2.43 -14.20
N THR A 42 -2.20 -2.07 -15.34
CA THR A 42 -0.83 -2.39 -15.67
C THR A 42 0.10 -1.50 -14.84
N TYR A 43 0.58 -2.04 -13.73
CA TYR A 43 1.71 -1.48 -12.98
C TYR A 43 2.98 -1.99 -13.67
N ASP A 44 3.26 -1.40 -14.84
CA ASP A 44 4.25 -1.89 -15.81
C ASP A 44 5.69 -1.78 -15.28
N ALA A 45 5.90 -1.06 -14.17
CA ALA A 45 7.19 -0.92 -13.56
C ALA A 45 7.24 -1.59 -12.19
N MET A 46 8.37 -2.24 -11.89
CA MET A 46 8.80 -2.53 -10.51
C MET A 46 8.81 -1.28 -9.61
N THR A 47 8.62 -0.09 -10.19
CA THR A 47 8.50 1.21 -9.53
C THR A 47 7.07 1.66 -9.28
N ASP A 48 6.04 0.86 -9.56
CA ASP A 48 4.63 1.18 -9.26
C ASP A 48 4.09 0.25 -8.16
N LEU A 49 4.05 -1.06 -8.41
CA LEU A 49 3.71 -2.07 -7.41
C LEU A 49 4.78 -3.16 -7.38
N HIS A 50 5.57 -3.17 -6.32
CA HIS A 50 6.60 -4.19 -6.13
C HIS A 50 6.11 -5.23 -5.13
N LEU A 51 6.14 -6.49 -5.54
CA LEU A 51 5.94 -7.64 -4.68
C LEU A 51 7.31 -8.30 -4.52
N SER A 52 7.76 -8.45 -3.28
CA SER A 52 8.92 -9.29 -3.00
C SER A 52 8.66 -10.72 -3.47
N ALA A 53 9.72 -11.48 -3.72
CA ALA A 53 9.65 -12.90 -4.01
C ALA A 53 9.24 -13.69 -2.75
N GLY A 54 8.01 -13.49 -2.28
CA GLY A 54 7.44 -14.07 -1.07
C GLY A 54 6.25 -14.96 -1.39
N GLY A 55 6.31 -16.21 -0.90
CA GLY A 55 5.23 -17.22 -0.79
C GLY A 55 4.04 -17.12 -1.75
N PRO A 56 3.92 -17.95 -2.81
CA PRO A 56 2.69 -18.05 -3.62
C PRO A 56 1.44 -18.34 -2.77
N GLU A 57 1.61 -19.00 -1.62
CA GLU A 57 0.56 -19.23 -0.62
C GLU A 57 -0.04 -17.93 -0.07
N VAL A 58 0.78 -16.89 0.14
CA VAL A 58 0.31 -15.60 0.64
C VAL A 58 -0.52 -14.88 -0.43
N ILE A 59 -0.12 -14.98 -1.70
CA ILE A 59 -0.89 -14.43 -2.83
C ILE A 59 -2.25 -15.10 -2.96
N GLU A 60 -2.33 -16.42 -2.71
CA GLU A 60 -3.61 -17.13 -2.72
C GLU A 60 -4.53 -16.65 -1.58
N LYS A 61 -3.99 -16.47 -0.38
CA LYS A 61 -4.74 -15.91 0.77
C LYS A 61 -5.19 -14.48 0.54
N LEU A 62 -4.34 -13.65 -0.09
CA LEU A 62 -4.72 -12.29 -0.49
C LEU A 62 -5.92 -12.29 -1.42
N ARG A 63 -5.94 -13.18 -2.41
CA ARG A 63 -7.06 -13.33 -3.34
C ARG A 63 -8.35 -13.79 -2.64
N GLN A 64 -8.20 -14.61 -1.60
CA GLN A 64 -9.33 -15.07 -0.77
C GLN A 64 -9.75 -14.06 0.30
N GLY A 65 -9.03 -12.94 0.46
CA GLY A 65 -9.28 -11.95 1.52
C GLY A 65 -8.89 -12.43 2.93
N THR A 66 -8.12 -13.50 3.05
CA THR A 66 -7.68 -14.09 4.33
C THR A 66 -6.24 -13.75 4.69
N GLY A 67 -5.55 -12.95 3.86
CA GLY A 67 -4.18 -12.52 4.11
C GLY A 67 -4.08 -11.64 5.36
N THR A 68 -3.24 -12.04 6.31
CA THR A 68 -2.98 -11.26 7.53
C THR A 68 -1.87 -10.24 7.28
N ILE A 69 -2.18 -8.95 7.41
CA ILE A 69 -1.18 -7.90 7.43
C ILE A 69 -0.45 -7.96 8.77
N PHE A 70 0.86 -8.14 8.70
CA PHE A 70 1.77 -8.11 9.84
C PHE A 70 2.24 -6.68 10.14
N GLU A 71 2.54 -5.91 9.09
CA GLU A 71 3.03 -4.54 9.22
C GLU A 71 2.51 -3.69 8.04
N LEU A 72 2.11 -2.46 8.33
CA LEU A 72 1.76 -1.45 7.33
C LEU A 72 2.45 -0.14 7.72
N LYS A 73 3.24 0.42 6.80
CA LYS A 73 3.91 1.70 6.98
C LYS A 73 3.71 2.59 5.77
N THR A 74 3.51 3.88 6.00
CA THR A 74 3.45 4.88 4.94
C THR A 74 4.61 5.86 5.10
N LEU A 75 5.32 6.11 4.01
CA LEU A 75 6.32 7.17 3.94
C LEU A 75 5.62 8.46 3.54
N TYR A 76 5.72 9.48 4.39
CA TYR A 76 5.23 10.81 4.12
C TYR A 76 6.38 11.73 3.75
N LYS A 77 6.17 12.59 2.74
CA LYS A 77 7.06 13.70 2.39
C LYS A 77 6.27 15.00 2.46
N ASN A 78 6.63 15.88 3.38
CA ASN A 78 5.90 17.13 3.64
C ASN A 78 4.39 16.92 3.91
N GLY A 79 4.03 15.84 4.61
CA GLY A 79 2.64 15.49 4.90
C GLY A 79 1.89 14.75 3.79
N THR A 80 2.49 14.60 2.59
CA THR A 80 1.90 13.84 1.49
C THR A 80 2.43 12.39 1.49
N PRO A 81 1.57 11.36 1.42
CA PRO A 81 2.03 9.98 1.28
C PRO A 81 2.72 9.81 -0.08
N ILE A 82 3.94 9.30 -0.08
CA ILE A 82 4.74 9.06 -1.30
C ILE A 82 5.04 7.59 -1.54
N GLN A 83 4.89 6.74 -0.52
CA GLN A 83 5.08 5.30 -0.62
C GLN A 83 4.32 4.59 0.49
N ILE A 84 3.79 3.41 0.21
CA ILE A 84 3.23 2.50 1.21
C ILE A 84 4.00 1.19 1.17
N TYR A 85 4.26 0.64 2.34
CA TYR A 85 4.92 -0.63 2.55
C TYR A 85 4.03 -1.52 3.41
N VAL A 86 3.79 -2.74 2.95
CA VAL A 86 2.96 -3.74 3.60
C VAL A 86 3.72 -5.03 3.72
N VAL A 87 3.60 -5.69 4.86
CA VAL A 87 4.10 -7.03 5.07
C VAL A 87 2.92 -7.94 5.36
N PHE A 88 2.74 -8.98 4.55
CA PHE A 88 1.78 -10.04 4.83
C PHE A 88 2.48 -11.23 5.46
N SER A 89 1.90 -11.75 6.55
CA SER A 89 2.41 -12.90 7.28
C SER A 89 2.23 -14.18 6.47
N SER A 90 3.29 -15.00 6.42
CA SER A 90 3.22 -16.38 5.91
C SER A 90 2.68 -17.38 6.94
N GLU A 91 2.26 -16.91 8.13
CA GLU A 91 1.80 -17.74 9.26
C GLU A 91 2.78 -18.87 9.61
N GLY A 92 4.08 -18.56 9.55
CA GLY A 92 5.15 -19.48 9.97
C GLY A 92 5.55 -20.55 8.95
N ARG A 93 5.04 -20.48 7.70
CA ARG A 93 5.35 -21.46 6.64
C ARG A 93 6.38 -21.00 5.61
N GLY A 94 6.95 -19.80 5.72
CA GLY A 94 7.98 -19.35 4.79
C GLY A 94 8.29 -17.85 4.87
N ASN A 95 8.74 -17.28 3.74
CA ASN A 95 9.00 -15.84 3.61
C ASN A 95 7.68 -15.06 3.63
N ASN A 96 7.65 -13.97 4.40
CA ASN A 96 6.57 -12.98 4.32
C ASN A 96 6.50 -12.40 2.91
N LEU A 97 5.34 -11.82 2.57
CA LEU A 97 5.17 -11.09 1.33
C LEU A 97 5.21 -9.60 1.62
N ASP A 98 6.32 -8.98 1.26
CA ASP A 98 6.49 -7.54 1.24
C ASP A 98 5.88 -6.96 -0.04
N VAL A 99 5.02 -5.96 0.11
CA VAL A 99 4.35 -5.24 -0.97
C VAL A 99 4.65 -3.75 -0.83
N TYR A 100 5.11 -3.13 -1.90
CA TYR A 100 5.41 -1.71 -1.95
C TYR A 100 4.59 -1.02 -3.03
N PHE A 101 3.97 0.08 -2.65
CA PHE A 101 3.17 0.94 -3.52
C PHE A 101 3.92 2.23 -3.76
N TYR A 102 4.01 2.59 -5.03
CA TYR A 102 4.68 3.78 -5.52
C TYR A 102 3.82 4.38 -6.64
N ASN A 103 4.11 5.64 -7.00
CA ASN A 103 3.66 6.28 -8.24
C ASN A 103 2.17 6.00 -8.54
N LYS A 104 1.89 5.22 -9.60
CA LYS A 104 0.53 4.96 -10.06
C LYS A 104 -0.25 4.05 -9.12
N ALA A 105 0.38 2.99 -8.58
CA ALA A 105 -0.31 2.09 -7.65
C ALA A 105 -0.68 2.79 -6.34
N LEU A 106 0.17 3.72 -5.89
CA LEU A 106 -0.15 4.59 -4.76
C LEU A 106 -1.31 5.53 -5.09
N ALA A 107 -1.29 6.19 -6.25
CA ALA A 107 -2.36 7.09 -6.68
C ALA A 107 -3.70 6.35 -6.83
N ASP A 108 -3.71 5.17 -7.45
CA ASP A 108 -4.91 4.33 -7.60
C ASP A 108 -5.43 3.86 -6.23
N TYR A 109 -4.54 3.51 -5.29
CA TYR A 109 -4.93 3.19 -3.92
C TYR A 109 -5.56 4.39 -3.22
N LEU A 110 -4.93 5.55 -3.25
CA LEU A 110 -5.44 6.78 -2.61
C LEU A 110 -6.81 7.17 -3.20
N HIS A 111 -6.95 7.11 -4.53
CA HIS A 111 -8.23 7.37 -5.18
C HIS A 111 -9.30 6.33 -4.81
N SER A 112 -8.92 5.06 -4.60
CA SER A 112 -9.87 4.03 -4.18
C SER A 112 -10.44 4.26 -2.78
N ILE A 113 -9.65 4.84 -1.86
CA ILE A 113 -10.13 5.16 -0.51
C ILE A 113 -10.90 6.48 -0.47
N GLU A 114 -10.53 7.47 -1.30
CA GLU A 114 -11.25 8.74 -1.41
C GLU A 114 -12.62 8.56 -2.08
N GLY A 115 -12.73 7.67 -3.08
CA GLY A 115 -13.99 7.36 -3.75
C GLY A 115 -14.98 6.53 -2.92
N THR A 116 -14.56 5.96 -1.79
CA THR A 116 -15.45 5.17 -0.92
C THR A 116 -16.36 6.07 -0.05
N ASP A 117 -16.10 7.39 0.00
CA ASP A 117 -16.90 8.36 0.77
C ASP A 117 -17.97 9.08 -0.10
N SER A 118 -18.12 8.72 -1.38
CA SER A 118 -19.00 9.45 -2.34
C SER A 118 -20.18 8.64 -2.90
N GLU A 119 -20.49 7.46 -2.36
CA GLU A 119 -21.71 6.71 -2.68
C GLU A 119 -22.66 6.61 -1.47
N GLU A 120 -23.05 7.77 -0.93
CA GLU A 120 -24.30 7.94 -0.18
C GLU A 120 -24.97 9.25 -0.66
N GLU A 121 -25.76 9.15 -1.74
CA GLU A 121 -26.85 10.10 -2.06
C GLU A 121 -28.07 9.34 -2.56
#